data_AF-A0A7C9ATW1-F1
#
_entry.id   AF-A0A7C9ATW1-F1
#
_cell.length_a   1.000
_cell.length_b   1.000
_cell.length_c   1.000
_cell.angle_alpha   90.00
_cell.angle_beta   90.00
_cell.angle_gamma   90.00
#
_symmetry.space_group_name_H-M   'P 1'
#
loop_
_entity.id
_entity.type
_entity.pdbx_description
1 polymer ?
#
loop_
_entity_poly.entity_id
_entity_poly.type
_entity_poly.pdbx_seq_one_letter_code
_entity_poly.pdbx_strand_id
1 'polypeptide(L)'
;EVQFVEATAMAGKGDLRLTGQLGDVIKESAQIALTWVRARATELNLVAGGEVNLMEARDIHIHFPAGAVPKDGPSAGVTLVTALVSLLSQKKVRADTAMTGEMTLRGLVLPVGGIKDKVL
;
A
#
# COMPACT_ATOMS: atom_id res chain seq x y z
N GLU A 1 -2.98 7.97 17.43
CA GLU A 1 -3.19 8.93 16.32
C GLU A 1 -3.34 8.18 15.01
N VAL A 2 -4.31 8.56 14.18
CA VAL A 2 -4.60 7.90 12.91
C VAL A 2 -3.69 8.45 11.81
N GLN A 3 -3.03 7.56 11.08
CA GLN A 3 -2.20 7.93 9.93
C GLN A 3 -2.94 7.62 8.62
N PHE A 4 -2.86 8.55 7.68
CA PHE A 4 -3.41 8.39 6.35
C PHE A 4 -2.31 7.93 5.38
N VAL A 5 -2.71 7.18 4.35
CA VAL A 5 -1.84 6.73 3.27
C VAL A 5 -2.51 7.11 1.96
N GLU A 6 -1.77 7.79 1.10
CA GLU A 6 -2.22 8.22 -0.22
C GLU A 6 -1.42 7.48 -1.29
N ALA A 7 -2.08 7.09 -2.37
CA ALA A 7 -1.43 6.49 -3.53
C ALA A 7 -1.96 7.12 -4.81
N THR A 8 -1.05 7.40 -5.74
CA THR A 8 -1.39 7.89 -7.08
C THR A 8 -0.57 7.18 -8.14
N ALA A 9 -1.07 7.18 -9.37
CA ALA A 9 -0.39 6.63 -10.53
C ALA A 9 -0.13 7.73 -11.56
N MET A 10 0.98 7.63 -12.27
CA MET A 10 1.35 8.55 -13.34
C MET A 10 2.05 7.79 -14.48
N ALA A 11 2.09 8.39 -15.67
CA ALA A 11 2.87 7.85 -16.77
C ALA A 11 4.35 7.76 -16.38
N GLY A 12 4.98 6.61 -16.63
CA GLY A 12 6.30 6.32 -16.10
C GLY A 12 6.95 5.06 -16.66
N LYS A 13 7.94 4.53 -15.94
CA LYS A 13 8.73 3.35 -16.34
C LYS A 13 8.43 2.10 -15.51
N GLY A 14 7.54 2.20 -14.52
CA GLY A 14 7.24 1.12 -13.59
C GLY A 14 7.84 1.30 -12.20
N ASP A 15 8.25 2.53 -11.86
CA ASP A 15 8.91 2.84 -10.59
C ASP A 15 7.89 2.98 -9.45
N LEU A 16 8.29 2.55 -8.25
CA LEU A 16 7.57 2.81 -7.01
C LEU A 16 8.29 3.90 -6.21
N ARG A 17 7.65 5.08 -6.11
CA ARG A 17 8.12 6.21 -5.31
C ARG A 17 7.44 6.23 -3.94
N LEU A 18 8.21 6.51 -2.90
CA LEU A 18 7.75 6.54 -1.52
C LEU A 18 8.18 7.85 -0.85
N THR A 19 7.27 8.54 -0.17
CA THR A 19 7.54 9.81 0.53
C THR A 19 6.82 9.89 1.87
N GLY A 20 7.30 10.74 2.78
CA GLY A 20 6.69 10.91 4.11
C GLY A 20 7.58 10.56 5.29
N GLN A 21 8.91 10.67 5.12
CA GLN A 21 9.94 10.35 6.12
C GLN A 21 9.86 8.89 6.61
N LEU A 22 10.01 8.00 5.64
CA LEU A 22 9.84 6.56 5.82
C LEU A 22 11.18 5.91 6.19
N GLY A 23 11.16 5.07 7.23
CA GLY A 23 12.24 4.13 7.54
C GLY A 23 12.27 2.95 6.57
N ASP A 24 13.23 2.05 6.74
CA ASP A 24 13.45 0.98 5.77
C ASP A 24 12.42 -0.15 5.87
N VAL A 25 11.87 -0.42 7.06
CA VAL A 25 10.87 -1.49 7.25
C VAL A 25 9.57 -1.16 6.54
N ILE A 26 9.12 0.10 6.61
CA ILE A 26 7.89 0.50 5.92
C ILE A 26 8.09 0.61 4.40
N LYS A 27 9.31 0.95 3.92
CA LYS A 27 9.64 0.88 2.49
C LYS A 27 9.60 -0.56 1.98
N GLU A 28 10.15 -1.50 2.74
CA GLU A 28 10.06 -2.93 2.42
C GLU A 28 8.59 -3.39 2.40
N SER A 29 7.79 -2.93 3.37
CA SER A 29 6.35 -3.24 3.44
C SER A 29 5.59 -2.76 2.20
N ALA A 30 5.91 -1.58 1.68
CA ALA A 30 5.33 -1.06 0.43
C ALA A 30 5.69 -1.92 -0.78
N GLN A 31 6.91 -2.46 -0.79
CA GLN A 31 7.43 -3.30 -1.87
C GLN A 31 6.77 -4.68 -1.84
N ILE A 32 6.58 -5.24 -0.65
CA ILE A 32 5.81 -6.47 -0.44
C ILE A 32 4.36 -6.27 -0.88
N ALA A 33 3.73 -5.16 -0.50
CA ALA A 33 2.35 -4.85 -0.89
C ALA A 33 2.20 -4.77 -2.42
N LEU A 34 3.09 -4.03 -3.10
CA LEU A 34 3.08 -3.94 -4.57
C LEU A 34 3.30 -5.31 -5.22
N THR A 35 4.27 -6.08 -4.73
CA THR A 35 4.56 -7.43 -5.24
C THR A 35 3.35 -8.35 -5.09
N TRP A 36 2.67 -8.29 -3.95
CA TRP A 36 1.48 -9.08 -3.69
C TRP A 36 0.35 -8.71 -4.65
N VAL A 37 0.05 -7.41 -4.81
CA VAL A 37 -1.00 -6.92 -5.71
C VAL A 37 -0.71 -7.31 -7.16
N ARG A 38 0.55 -7.18 -7.61
CA ARG A 38 0.96 -7.60 -8.96
C ARG A 38 0.74 -9.09 -9.20
N ALA A 39 1.10 -9.93 -8.23
CA ALA A 39 0.94 -11.37 -8.35
C ALA A 39 -0.52 -11.83 -8.37
N ARG A 40 -1.47 -11.02 -7.86
CA ARG A 40 -2.91 -11.33 -7.83
C ARG A 40 -3.74 -10.42 -8.72
N ALA A 41 -3.11 -9.72 -9.68
CA ALA A 41 -3.77 -8.74 -10.53
C ALA A 41 -5.04 -9.30 -11.21
N THR A 42 -4.95 -10.53 -11.72
CA THR A 42 -6.07 -11.24 -12.37
C THR A 42 -7.20 -11.56 -11.39
N GLU A 43 -6.86 -12.16 -10.24
CA GLU A 43 -7.84 -12.53 -9.20
C GLU A 43 -8.57 -11.29 -8.63
N LEU A 44 -7.85 -10.17 -8.54
CA LEU A 44 -8.36 -8.89 -8.06
C LEU A 44 -9.10 -8.08 -9.14
N ASN A 45 -9.19 -8.60 -10.37
CA ASN A 45 -9.79 -7.94 -11.54
C ASN A 45 -9.16 -6.55 -11.83
N LEU A 46 -7.85 -6.44 -11.69
CA LEU A 46 -7.09 -5.20 -11.93
C LEU A 46 -6.59 -5.06 -13.38
N VAL A 47 -6.61 -6.16 -14.14
CA VAL A 47 -6.22 -6.22 -15.54
C VAL A 47 -7.47 -6.21 -16.41
N ALA A 48 -7.87 -5.03 -16.88
CA ALA A 48 -8.93 -4.86 -17.86
C ALA A 48 -8.32 -4.69 -19.26
N GLY A 49 -8.90 -5.34 -20.27
CA GLY A 49 -8.54 -5.07 -21.68
C GLY A 49 -7.25 -5.72 -22.20
N GLY A 50 -6.71 -6.74 -21.52
CA GLY A 50 -5.54 -7.50 -21.99
C GLY A 50 -4.19 -6.94 -21.57
N GLU A 51 -4.13 -5.91 -20.72
CA GLU A 51 -2.90 -5.49 -20.05
C GLU A 51 -2.39 -6.63 -19.15
N VAL A 52 -1.19 -7.15 -19.45
CA VAL A 52 -0.58 -8.25 -18.69
C VAL A 52 0.21 -7.72 -17.47
N ASN A 53 0.63 -6.45 -17.49
CA ASN A 53 1.51 -5.88 -16.48
C ASN A 53 1.01 -4.54 -15.93
N LEU A 54 0.57 -4.54 -14.67
CA LEU A 54 0.02 -3.36 -13.97
C LEU A 54 0.97 -2.16 -13.86
N MET A 55 2.28 -2.37 -13.99
CA MET A 55 3.31 -1.33 -13.86
C MET A 55 3.87 -0.89 -15.22
N GLU A 56 3.44 -1.50 -16.33
CA GLU A 56 3.92 -1.11 -17.64
C GLU A 56 3.50 0.32 -17.96
N ALA A 57 4.45 1.16 -18.37
CA ALA A 57 4.28 2.59 -18.61
C ALA A 57 3.69 3.39 -17.41
N ARG A 58 3.73 2.85 -16.19
CA ARG A 58 3.03 3.40 -15.03
C ARG A 58 3.92 3.42 -13.80
N ASP A 59 4.25 4.61 -13.32
CA ASP A 59 4.83 4.78 -11.99
C ASP A 59 3.72 4.87 -10.94
N ILE A 60 4.02 4.41 -9.73
CA ILE A 60 3.15 4.56 -8.56
C ILE A 60 3.90 5.38 -7.51
N HIS A 61 3.20 6.33 -6.88
CA HIS A 61 3.72 7.10 -5.77
C HIS A 61 2.83 6.93 -4.55
N ILE A 62 3.42 6.43 -3.46
CA ILE A 62 2.78 6.34 -2.14
C ILE A 62 3.31 7.47 -1.25
N HIS A 63 2.40 8.22 -0.65
CA HIS A 63 2.70 9.29 0.28
C HIS A 63 2.10 9.02 1.65
N PHE A 64 2.92 9.22 2.69
CA PHE A 64 2.48 9.28 4.07
C PHE A 64 2.56 10.75 4.54
N PRO A 65 1.42 11.40 4.82
CA PRO A 65 1.40 12.78 5.31
C PRO A 65 2.15 12.99 6.62
N ALA A 66 2.28 14.25 7.05
CA ALA A 66 3.10 14.64 8.20
C ALA A 66 4.58 14.22 8.04
N GLY A 67 5.22 14.68 6.95
CA GLY A 67 6.60 14.31 6.59
C GLY A 67 7.71 14.80 7.52
N ALA A 68 7.37 15.45 8.64
CA ALA A 68 8.30 15.80 9.72
C ALA A 68 8.32 14.75 10.85
N VAL A 69 7.37 13.81 10.85
CA VAL A 69 7.31 12.71 11.80
C VAL A 69 7.83 11.44 11.13
N PRO A 70 8.95 10.85 11.60
CA PRO A 70 9.46 9.58 11.10
C PRO A 70 8.42 8.48 11.25
N LYS A 71 8.26 7.68 10.20
CA LYS A 71 7.34 6.53 10.19
C LYS A 71 8.13 5.28 9.83
N ASP A 72 8.11 4.31 10.73
CA ASP A 72 8.76 3.04 10.50
C ASP A 72 7.99 1.90 11.14
N GLY A 73 8.17 0.70 10.59
CA GLY A 73 7.54 -0.53 11.04
C GLY A 73 6.55 -1.14 10.04
N PRO A 74 6.22 -2.43 10.21
CA PRO A 74 5.52 -3.21 9.17
C PRO A 74 4.00 -3.11 9.25
N SER A 75 3.47 -2.45 10.28
CA SER A 75 2.04 -2.55 10.65
C SER A 75 1.05 -1.84 9.71
N ALA A 76 1.54 -1.22 8.63
CA ALA A 76 0.75 -0.59 7.58
C ALA A 76 0.61 -1.46 6.31
N GLY A 77 1.08 -2.71 6.32
CA GLY A 77 1.08 -3.59 5.15
C GLY A 77 -0.32 -3.78 4.52
N VAL A 78 -1.35 -4.03 5.35
CA VAL A 78 -2.74 -4.14 4.88
C VAL A 78 -3.28 -2.82 4.29
N THR A 79 -2.88 -1.68 4.87
CA THR A 79 -3.25 -0.35 4.40
C THR A 79 -2.66 -0.08 3.03
N LEU A 80 -1.39 -0.44 2.82
CA LEU A 80 -0.68 -0.27 1.56
C LEU A 80 -1.29 -1.12 0.44
N VAL A 81 -1.61 -2.39 0.72
CA VAL A 81 -2.33 -3.25 -0.24
C VAL A 81 -3.68 -2.62 -0.59
N THR A 82 -4.44 -2.16 0.40
CA THR A 82 -5.76 -1.57 0.16
C THR A 82 -5.68 -0.30 -0.69
N ALA A 83 -4.71 0.58 -0.40
CA ALA A 83 -4.48 1.81 -1.19
C ALA A 83 -4.12 1.49 -2.65
N LEU A 84 -3.24 0.50 -2.88
CA LEU A 84 -2.84 0.07 -4.22
C LEU A 84 -4.01 -0.56 -4.99
N VAL A 85 -4.78 -1.46 -4.36
CA VAL A 85 -5.95 -2.09 -4.98
C VAL A 85 -7.02 -1.04 -5.28
N SER A 86 -7.26 -0.08 -4.38
CA SER A 86 -8.18 1.02 -4.62
C SER A 86 -7.76 1.86 -5.83
N LEU A 87 -6.48 2.27 -5.88
CA LEU A 87 -5.92 3.03 -6.99
C LEU A 87 -6.08 2.31 -8.32
N LEU A 88 -5.74 1.02 -8.38
CA LEU A 88 -5.73 0.26 -9.62
C LEU A 88 -7.12 -0.20 -10.08
N SER A 89 -8.04 -0.44 -9.13
CA SER A 89 -9.42 -0.85 -9.45
C SER A 89 -10.38 0.33 -9.63
N GLN A 90 -9.94 1.56 -9.34
CA GLN A 90 -10.78 2.76 -9.30
C GLN A 90 -11.99 2.64 -8.35
N LYS A 91 -11.88 1.76 -7.33
CA LYS A 91 -12.90 1.59 -6.29
C LYS A 91 -12.49 2.37 -5.05
N LYS A 92 -13.44 3.12 -4.48
CA LYS A 92 -13.23 3.90 -3.25
C LYS A 92 -13.12 2.97 -2.04
N VAL A 93 -12.14 3.23 -1.17
CA VAL A 93 -12.07 2.62 0.17
C VAL A 93 -13.14 3.25 1.05
N ARG A 94 -13.67 2.49 2.01
CA ARG A 94 -14.60 3.04 3.02
C ARG A 94 -13.87 4.07 3.89
N ALA A 95 -14.51 5.22 4.12
CA ALA A 95 -13.91 6.32 4.88
C ALA A 95 -14.02 6.17 6.41
N ASP A 96 -14.76 5.16 6.88
CA ASP A 96 -15.08 4.91 8.30
C ASP A 96 -14.22 3.78 8.92
N THR A 97 -13.18 3.33 8.21
CA THR A 97 -12.43 2.13 8.56
C THR A 97 -10.94 2.43 8.72
N ALA A 98 -10.43 2.29 9.94
CA ALA A 98 -9.00 2.21 10.21
C ALA A 98 -8.53 0.75 10.13
N MET A 99 -7.29 0.52 9.73
CA MET A 99 -6.72 -0.81 9.61
C MET A 99 -5.25 -0.84 10.04
N THR A 100 -4.81 -1.98 10.59
CA THR A 100 -3.42 -2.25 10.94
C THR A 100 -3.15 -3.74 10.77
N GLY A 101 -1.95 -4.09 10.32
CA GLY A 101 -1.58 -5.46 10.02
C GLY A 101 -0.34 -5.50 9.15
N GLU A 102 0.60 -6.35 9.51
CA GLU A 102 1.77 -6.65 8.68
C GLU A 102 1.33 -7.62 7.57
N MET A 103 1.85 -7.43 6.36
CA MET A 103 1.50 -8.24 5.20
C MET A 103 2.72 -9.03 4.73
N THR A 104 2.53 -10.31 4.45
CA THR A 104 3.56 -11.16 3.81
C THR A 104 3.40 -11.20 2.29
N LEU A 105 4.45 -11.62 1.57
CA LEU A 105 4.38 -11.88 0.12
C LEU A 105 3.33 -12.94 -0.28
N ARG A 106 2.90 -13.78 0.67
CA ARG A 106 1.86 -14.79 0.47
C ARG A 106 0.45 -14.23 0.71
N GLY A 107 0.31 -13.06 1.31
CA GLY A 107 -1.00 -12.47 1.65
C GLY A 107 -1.50 -12.81 3.04
N LEU A 108 -0.65 -13.43 3.87
CA LEU A 108 -0.97 -13.60 5.29
C LEU A 108 -0.83 -12.27 6.00
N VAL A 109 -1.83 -11.95 6.84
CA VAL A 109 -1.80 -10.81 7.76
C VAL A 109 -1.22 -11.28 9.09
N LEU A 110 -0.10 -10.69 9.47
CA LEU A 110 0.60 -11.01 10.72
C LEU A 110 0.17 -10.06 11.85
N PRO A 111 0.23 -10.53 13.11
CA PRO A 111 -0.10 -9.72 14.27
C PRO A 111 0.85 -8.53 14.40
N VAL A 112 0.33 -7.43 14.95
CA VAL A 112 1.09 -6.19 15.16
C VAL A 112 1.00 -5.76 16.62
N GLY A 113 2.03 -5.06 17.10
CA GLY A 113 2.04 -4.48 18.44
C GLY A 113 1.20 -3.20 18.58
N GLY A 114 1.06 -2.74 19.82
CA GLY A 114 0.44 -1.47 20.16
C GLY A 114 -1.08 -1.42 19.92
N ILE A 115 -1.77 -2.56 19.99
CA ILE A 115 -3.21 -2.62 19.70
C ILE A 115 -4.01 -1.68 20.61
N LYS A 116 -3.69 -1.64 21.91
CA LYS A 116 -4.34 -0.74 22.86
C LYS A 116 -4.26 0.72 22.43
N ASP A 117 -3.09 1.18 22.00
CA ASP A 117 -2.87 2.59 21.61
C ASP A 117 -3.41 2.91 20.21
N LYS A 118 -3.65 1.88 19.38
CA LYS A 118 -4.21 2.04 18.03
C LYS A 118 -5.73 2.08 17.99
N VAL A 119 -6.40 1.50 19.00
CA VAL A 119 -7.86 1.49 19.11
C VAL A 119 -8.42 2.64 19.94
N LEU A 120 -7.56 3.39 20.63
CA LEU A 120 -7.89 4.58 21.42
C LEU A 120 -7.57 5.86 20.65
#